data_AF-A0AAW4WWW7-F1
#
_entry.id   AF-A0AAW4WWW7-F1
#
_cell.length_a   1.000
_cell.length_b   1.000
_cell.length_c   1.000
_cell.angle_alpha   90.00
_cell.angle_beta   90.00
_cell.angle_gamma   90.00
#
_symmetry.space_group_name_H-M   'P 1'
#
loop_
_entity.id
_entity.type
_entity.pdbx_description
1 polymer ?
#
loop_
_entity_poly.entity_id
_entity_poly.type
_entity_poly.pdbx_seq_one_letter_code
_entity_poly.pdbx_strand_id
1 'polypeptide(L)'
;MAENNRIFRIIKTIMLLNEPYKHWEANDFAEYFNISERTFNKDKKIMEDLGVPIYYDNYLKEYKILDNFTFKAPNLDQKETEAVLLAAKEYQNRSFSMKREQESALAKVYN
;
A
#
# COMPACT_ATOMS: atom_id res chain seq x y z
N MET A 1 4.94 -13.00 -12.22
CA MET A 1 4.96 -13.62 -10.88
C MET A 1 5.09 -12.55 -9.79
N ALA A 2 4.07 -11.67 -9.66
CA ALA A 2 3.99 -10.66 -8.60
C ALA A 2 2.72 -10.82 -7.73
N GLU A 3 1.77 -11.65 -8.17
CA GLU A 3 0.43 -11.75 -7.58
C GLU A 3 0.39 -12.32 -6.15
N ASN A 4 1.49 -12.90 -5.65
CA ASN A 4 1.56 -13.44 -4.29
C ASN A 4 2.65 -12.82 -3.40
N ASN A 5 3.18 -11.65 -3.78
CA ASN A 5 4.14 -10.94 -2.95
C ASN A 5 3.41 -10.24 -1.78
N ARG A 6 3.72 -10.64 -0.55
CA ARG A 6 3.13 -10.06 0.68
C ARG A 6 3.37 -8.55 0.78
N ILE A 7 4.57 -8.08 0.43
CA ILE A 7 4.92 -6.66 0.53
C ILE A 7 4.01 -5.84 -0.39
N PHE A 8 3.85 -6.29 -1.64
CA PHE A 8 2.94 -5.68 -2.59
C PHE A 8 1.51 -5.61 -2.04
N ARG A 9 1.02 -6.73 -1.48
CA ARG A 9 -0.31 -6.81 -0.90
C ARG A 9 -0.51 -5.83 0.25
N ILE A 10 0.44 -5.77 1.19
CA ILE A 10 0.41 -4.82 2.31
C ILE A 10 0.34 -3.38 1.80
N ILE A 11 1.24 -3.00 0.88
CA ILE A 11 1.25 -1.64 0.33
C ILE A 11 -0.07 -1.33 -0.37
N LYS A 12 -0.58 -2.27 -1.18
CA LYS A 12 -1.83 -2.07 -1.91
C LYS A 12 -3.03 -1.99 -0.96
N THR A 13 -3.10 -2.80 0.10
CA THR A 13 -4.14 -2.68 1.14
C THR A 13 -4.15 -1.29 1.77
N ILE A 14 -2.98 -0.74 2.14
CA ILE A 14 -2.88 0.62 2.69
C ILE A 14 -3.43 1.66 1.71
N MET A 15 -3.13 1.52 0.42
CA MET A 15 -3.65 2.44 -0.61
C MET A 15 -5.17 2.35 -0.73
N LEU A 16 -5.73 1.13 -0.76
CA LEU A 16 -7.17 0.90 -0.88
C LEU A 16 -7.94 1.41 0.33
N LEU A 17 -7.39 1.25 1.54
CA LEU A 17 -7.99 1.77 2.78
C LEU A 17 -7.98 3.30 2.85
N ASN A 18 -7.12 3.97 2.08
CA ASN A 18 -7.08 5.44 1.97
C ASN A 18 -8.03 5.97 0.87
N GLU A 19 -8.74 5.11 0.13
CA GLU A 19 -9.69 5.55 -0.90
C GLU A 19 -10.99 6.08 -0.26
N PRO A 20 -11.39 7.34 -0.53
CA PRO A 20 -12.46 8.00 0.22
C PRO A 20 -13.89 7.46 0.00
N TYR A 21 -14.11 6.59 -0.98
CA TYR A 21 -15.47 6.22 -1.43
C TYR A 21 -15.73 4.71 -1.49
N LYS A 22 -14.82 3.88 -0.97
CA LYS A 22 -14.99 2.44 -1.03
C LYS A 22 -14.88 1.79 0.35
N HIS A 23 -15.91 1.02 0.68
CA HIS A 23 -15.95 0.21 1.88
C HIS A 23 -15.22 -1.10 1.62
N TRP A 24 -14.37 -1.51 2.56
CA TRP A 24 -13.56 -2.71 2.45
C TRP A 24 -13.72 -3.62 3.66
N GLU A 25 -14.26 -4.81 3.44
CA GLU A 25 -14.33 -5.91 4.39
C GLU A 25 -13.19 -6.92 4.17
N ALA A 26 -13.04 -7.88 5.09
CA ALA A 26 -11.98 -8.88 4.99
C ALA A 26 -12.13 -9.77 3.74
N ASN A 27 -13.37 -10.10 3.38
CA ASN A 27 -13.72 -10.86 2.19
C ASN A 27 -13.38 -10.08 0.90
N ASP A 28 -13.57 -8.76 0.86
CA ASP A 28 -13.23 -7.94 -0.31
C ASP A 28 -11.73 -7.98 -0.59
N PHE A 29 -10.89 -7.89 0.45
CA PHE A 29 -9.45 -8.04 0.30
C PHE A 29 -9.06 -9.48 -0.05
N ALA A 30 -9.72 -10.47 0.55
CA ALA A 30 -9.49 -11.87 0.25
C ALA A 30 -9.76 -12.16 -1.24
N GLU A 31 -10.87 -11.67 -1.78
CA GLU A 31 -11.23 -11.79 -3.19
C GLU A 31 -10.27 -10.99 -4.08
N TYR A 32 -10.01 -9.72 -3.77
CA TYR A 32 -9.15 -8.84 -4.58
C TYR A 32 -7.74 -9.42 -4.76
N PHE A 33 -7.18 -10.02 -3.71
CA PHE A 33 -5.84 -10.61 -3.75
C PHE A 33 -5.83 -12.12 -4.01
N ASN A 34 -7.00 -12.75 -4.18
CA ASN A 34 -7.15 -14.20 -4.31
C ASN A 34 -6.45 -14.98 -3.16
N ILE A 35 -6.74 -14.61 -1.92
CA ILE A 35 -6.22 -15.22 -0.68
C ILE A 35 -7.36 -15.57 0.28
N SER A 36 -7.05 -16.25 1.38
CA SER A 36 -8.01 -16.41 2.49
C SER A 36 -8.10 -15.17 3.38
N GLU A 37 -9.25 -14.95 4.03
CA GLU A 37 -9.40 -13.93 5.07
C GLU A 37 -8.37 -14.11 6.21
N ARG A 38 -8.00 -15.35 6.53
CA ARG A 38 -6.94 -15.65 7.50
C ARG A 38 -5.59 -15.06 7.06
N THR A 39 -5.28 -15.12 5.77
CA THR A 39 -4.05 -14.51 5.22
C THR A 39 -4.12 -12.99 5.31
N PHE A 40 -5.26 -12.39 4.95
CA PHE A 40 -5.48 -10.96 5.12
C PHE A 40 -5.28 -10.52 6.58
N ASN A 41 -5.87 -11.24 7.53
CA ASN A 41 -5.72 -10.94 8.97
C ASN A 41 -4.27 -11.04 9.46
N LYS A 42 -3.46 -11.95 8.90
CA LYS A 42 -2.02 -12.00 9.19
C LYS A 42 -1.29 -10.79 8.64
N ASP A 43 -1.62 -10.34 7.43
CA ASP A 43 -0.99 -9.16 6.85
C ASP A 43 -1.43 -7.89 7.59
N LYS A 44 -2.70 -7.80 8.00
CA LYS A 44 -3.21 -6.76 8.91
C LYS A 44 -2.39 -6.70 10.19
N LYS A 45 -2.15 -7.85 10.82
CA LYS A 45 -1.34 -7.90 12.04
C LYS A 45 0.07 -7.35 11.82
N ILE A 46 0.70 -7.67 10.68
CA ILE A 46 2.00 -7.12 10.32
C ILE A 46 1.93 -5.60 10.13
N MET A 47 0.88 -5.08 9.49
CA MET A 47 0.68 -3.63 9.34
C MET A 47 0.55 -2.93 10.70
N GLU A 48 -0.19 -3.52 11.64
CA GLU A 48 -0.29 -3.02 13.02
C GLU A 48 1.06 -3.04 13.72
N ASP A 49 1.84 -4.11 13.56
CA ASP A 49 3.17 -4.25 14.16
C ASP A 49 4.18 -3.24 13.56
N LEU A 50 3.94 -2.78 12.33
CA LEU A 50 4.66 -1.68 11.68
C LEU A 50 4.16 -0.29 12.11
N GLY A 51 3.15 -0.22 12.98
CA GLY A 51 2.58 1.02 13.50
C GLY A 51 1.52 1.67 12.60
N VAL A 52 0.99 0.95 11.61
CA VAL A 52 -0.16 1.43 10.82
C VAL A 52 -1.45 1.11 11.60
N PRO A 53 -2.21 2.11 12.06
CA PRO A 53 -3.36 1.92 12.94
C PRO A 53 -4.61 1.54 12.15
N ILE A 54 -4.66 0.27 11.72
CA ILE A 54 -5.80 -0.30 11.00
C ILE A 54 -6.81 -0.86 12.01
N TYR A 55 -8.06 -0.45 11.92
CA TYR A 55 -9.14 -0.94 12.77
C TYR A 55 -10.36 -1.32 11.93
N TYR A 56 -11.27 -2.10 12.52
CA TYR A 56 -12.56 -2.40 11.92
C TYR A 56 -13.63 -1.50 12.55
N ASP A 57 -14.30 -0.69 11.73
CA ASP A 57 -15.44 0.11 12.12
C ASP A 57 -16.69 -0.78 12.13
N ASN A 58 -17.18 -1.13 13.31
CA ASN A 58 -18.35 -1.99 13.46
C ASN A 58 -19.67 -1.33 13.01
N TYR A 59 -19.73 0.00 12.98
CA TYR A 59 -20.93 0.72 12.55
C TYR A 59 -21.04 0.73 11.03
N LEU A 60 -19.92 1.03 10.35
CA LEU A 60 -19.84 1.06 8.90
C LEU A 60 -19.53 -0.31 8.27
N LYS A 61 -19.18 -1.29 9.11
CA LYS A 61 -18.77 -2.65 8.72
C LYS A 61 -17.61 -2.66 7.73
N GLU A 62 -16.55 -1.92 8.02
CA GLU A 62 -15.41 -1.79 7.12
C GLU A 62 -14.09 -1.64 7.88
N TYR A 63 -12.98 -1.97 7.22
CA TYR A 63 -11.65 -1.62 7.71
C TYR A 63 -11.31 -0.18 7.36
N LYS A 64 -10.64 0.50 8.29
CA LYS A 64 -10.12 1.86 8.11
C LYS A 64 -8.73 2.01 8.69
N ILE A 65 -8.01 2.99 8.16
CA ILE A 65 -6.86 3.59 8.82
C ILE A 65 -7.40 4.75 9.67
N LEU A 66 -6.89 4.92 10.89
CA LEU A 66 -7.29 6.03 11.77
C LEU A 66 -7.16 7.38 11.04
N ASP A 67 -8.21 8.19 11.02
CA ASP A 67 -8.29 9.41 10.18
C ASP A 67 -7.15 10.42 10.44
N ASN A 68 -6.60 10.42 11.66
CA ASN A 68 -5.49 11.29 12.05
C ASN A 68 -4.10 10.71 11.72
N PHE A 69 -4.04 9.50 11.19
CA PHE A 69 -2.80 8.85 10.82
C PHE A 69 -2.38 9.30 9.43
N THR A 70 -1.20 9.91 9.37
CA THR A 70 -0.57 10.28 8.11
C THR A 70 0.79 9.62 8.03
N PHE A 71 1.08 8.97 6.90
CA PHE A 71 2.44 8.56 6.60
C PHE A 71 3.28 9.83 6.45
N LYS A 72 4.30 9.98 7.30
CA LYS A 72 5.26 11.07 7.13
C LYS A 72 5.97 10.90 5.80
N ALA A 73 6.09 11.98 5.03
CA ALA A 73 6.93 11.98 3.85
C ALA A 73 8.35 11.54 4.27
N PRO A 74 8.95 10.56 3.57
CA PRO A 74 10.31 10.15 3.88
C PRO A 74 11.25 11.32 3.64
N ASN A 75 12.13 11.60 4.59
CA ASN A 75 13.19 12.58 4.41
C ASN A 75 14.35 11.89 3.69
N LEU A 76 14.29 11.88 2.35
CA LEU A 76 15.30 11.24 1.52
C LEU A 76 16.52 12.16 1.39
N ASP A 77 17.70 11.63 1.66
CA ASP A 77 18.95 12.34 1.34
C ASP A 77 19.24 12.32 -0.18
N GLN A 78 20.30 13.00 -0.61
CA GLN A 78 20.67 13.07 -2.02
C GLN A 78 20.91 11.68 -2.62
N LYS A 79 21.61 10.78 -1.91
CA LYS A 79 21.96 9.46 -2.41
C LYS A 79 20.73 8.55 -2.47
N GLU A 80 19.85 8.65 -1.48
CA GLU A 80 18.57 7.93 -1.47
C GLU A 80 17.67 8.40 -2.61
N THR A 81 17.65 9.71 -2.88
CA THR A 81 16.90 10.29 -4.00
C THR A 81 17.44 9.80 -5.35
N GLU A 82 18.75 9.83 -5.55
CA GLU A 82 19.41 9.31 -6.76
C GLU A 82 19.14 7.80 -6.95
N ALA A 83 19.18 7.02 -5.87
CA ALA A 83 18.90 5.59 -5.90
C ALA A 83 17.45 5.30 -6.32
N VAL A 84 16.48 6.05 -5.79
CA VAL A 84 15.06 5.91 -6.17
C VAL A 84 14.85 6.27 -7.64
N LEU A 85 15.49 7.35 -8.12
CA LEU A 85 15.43 7.76 -9.53
C LEU A 85 16.04 6.72 -10.47
N LEU A 86 17.19 6.13 -10.10
CA LEU A 86 17.83 5.09 -10.89
C LEU A 86 16.94 3.85 -10.97
N ALA A 87 16.40 3.39 -9.83
CA ALA A 87 15.48 2.28 -9.79
C ALA A 87 14.26 2.53 -10.69
N ALA A 88 13.65 3.72 -10.60
CA ALA A 88 12.56 4.11 -11.49
C ALA A 88 12.90 4.01 -12.97
N LYS A 89 14.08 4.51 -13.37
CA LYS A 89 14.54 4.45 -14.76
C LYS A 89 14.70 3.01 -15.26
N GLU A 90 15.19 2.09 -14.41
CA GLU A 90 15.29 0.67 -14.77
C GLU A 90 13.93 0.02 -14.97
N TYR A 91 12.92 0.44 -14.21
CA TYR A 91 11.57 -0.11 -14.28
C TYR A 91 10.66 0.53 -15.35
N GLN A 92 11.03 1.68 -15.94
CA GLN A 92 10.23 2.37 -16.97
C GLN A 92 9.82 1.47 -18.15
N ASN A 93 10.72 0.58 -18.57
CA ASN A 93 10.53 -0.29 -19.74
C ASN A 93 9.98 -1.68 -19.37
N ARG A 94 9.65 -1.93 -18.09
CA ARG A 94 9.12 -3.21 -17.63
C ARG A 94 7.63 -3.08 -17.29
N SER A 95 6.89 -4.15 -17.55
CA SER A 95 5.53 -4.29 -17.03
C SER A 95 5.61 -4.87 -15.62
N PHE A 96 5.10 -4.13 -14.63
CA PHE A 96 5.05 -4.58 -13.24
C PHE A 96 3.84 -3.97 -12.53
N SER A 97 3.40 -4.62 -11.46
CA SER A 97 2.32 -4.15 -10.61
C SER A 97 2.74 -2.85 -9.90
N MET A 98 1.90 -1.81 -9.92
CA MET A 98 2.18 -0.44 -9.43
C MET A 98 2.94 0.52 -10.37
N LYS A 99 2.98 0.27 -11.70
CA LYS A 99 3.60 1.20 -12.65
C LYS A 99 3.05 2.64 -12.55
N ARG A 100 1.72 2.81 -12.52
CA ARG A 100 1.07 4.12 -12.43
C ARG A 100 1.40 4.84 -11.12
N GLU A 101 1.39 4.09 -10.03
CA GLU A 101 1.71 4.58 -8.70
C GLU A 101 3.18 5.05 -8.62
N GLN A 102 4.12 4.30 -9.25
CA GLN A 102 5.52 4.71 -9.35
C GLN A 102 5.68 6.01 -10.15
N GLU A 103 5.03 6.13 -11.32
CA GLU A 103 5.06 7.34 -12.16
C GLU A 103 4.54 8.57 -11.39
N SER A 104 3.44 8.42 -10.65
CA SER A 104 2.89 9.48 -9.81
C SER A 104 3.81 9.85 -8.64
N ALA A 105 4.44 8.86 -8.00
CA ALA A 105 5.38 9.10 -6.90
C ALA A 105 6.63 9.84 -7.39
N LEU A 106 7.17 9.48 -8.55
CA LEU A 106 8.33 10.16 -9.14
C LEU A 106 8.06 11.62 -9.45
N ALA A 107 6.87 11.95 -9.96
CA ALA A 107 6.48 13.33 -10.21
C ALA A 107 6.51 14.22 -8.95
N LYS A 108 6.37 13.62 -7.75
CA LYS A 108 6.47 14.32 -6.45
C LYS A 108 7.90 14.45 -5.93
N VAL A 109 8.84 13.67 -6.46
CA VAL A 109 10.28 13.75 -6.13
C VAL A 109 10.99 14.77 -7.03
N TYR A 110 10.49 14.97 -8.25
CA TYR A 110 11.02 15.96 -9.20
C TYR A 110 10.68 17.42 -8.86
N ASN A 111 9.59 17.66 -8.14
CA ASN A 111 9.10 18.99 -7.72
C ASN A 111 9.36 19.24 -6.24
#